data_AF-A0AA37W7V4-F1
#
_entry.id   AF-A0AA37W7V4-F1
#
_cell.length_a   1.000
_cell.length_b   1.000
_cell.length_c   1.000
_cell.angle_alpha   90.00
_cell.angle_beta   90.00
_cell.angle_gamma   90.00
#
_symmetry.space_group_name_H-M   'P 1'
#
loop_
_entity.id
_entity.type
_entity.pdbx_description
1 polymer ?
#
loop_
_entity_poly.entity_id
_entity_poly.type
_entity_poly.pdbx_seq_one_letter_code
_entity_poly.pdbx_strand_id
1 'polypeptide(L)' 'MPRKMSIEEYLDQEFTENSRPTPRTVVNWIQSGAVPGTKVGGTWFVYVQETASDRLVNRVLKAV' A
#
# COMPACT_ATOMS: atom_id res chain seq x y z
N MET A 1 -3.36 -8.88 12.80
CA MET A 1 -4.10 -8.25 11.68
C MET A 1 -3.07 -7.56 10.79
N PRO A 2 -3.15 -7.66 9.45
CA PRO A 2 -2.20 -6.98 8.56
C PRO A 2 -2.25 -5.47 8.78
N ARG A 3 -1.09 -4.80 8.71
CA ARG A 3 -0.98 -3.35 8.80
C ARG A 3 -1.78 -2.73 7.65
N LYS A 4 -2.53 -1.66 7.94
CA LYS A 4 -3.33 -0.93 6.97
C LYS A 4 -2.73 0.47 6.80
N MET A 5 -2.76 0.98 5.58
CA MET A 5 -2.44 2.37 5.26
C MET A 5 -3.62 3.00 4.51
N SER A 6 -3.79 4.30 4.67
CA SER A 6 -4.76 5.06 3.89
C SER A 6 -4.39 5.06 2.41
N ILE A 7 -5.35 5.39 1.55
CA ILE A 7 -5.08 5.52 0.11
C ILE A 7 -4.07 6.64 -0.18
N GLU A 8 -4.12 7.75 0.55
CA GLU A 8 -3.16 8.84 0.33
C GLU A 8 -1.73 8.42 0.70
N GLU A 9 -1.55 7.77 1.86
CA GLU A 9 -0.23 7.24 2.24
C GLU A 9 0.29 6.21 1.23
N TYR A 10 -0.59 5.36 0.70
CA TYR A 10 -0.24 4.41 -0.36
C TYR A 10 0.21 5.13 -1.64
N LEU A 11 -0.50 6.19 -2.03
CA LEU A 11 -0.16 6.98 -3.22
C LEU A 11 1.18 7.72 -3.05
N ASP A 12 1.45 8.24 -1.86
CA ASP A 12 2.70 8.94 -1.53
C ASP A 12 3.91 7.98 -1.52
N GLN A 13 3.72 6.75 -1.05
CA GLN A 13 4.80 5.76 -0.93
C GLN A 13 5.14 5.07 -2.26
N GLU A 14 4.13 4.73 -3.05
CA GLU A 14 4.30 3.85 -4.21
C GLU A 14 4.42 4.60 -5.55
N PHE A 15 3.99 5.87 -5.61
CA PHE A 15 3.93 6.61 -6.87
C PHE A 15 4.63 7.96 -6.79
N THR A 16 5.38 8.27 -7.83
CA THR A 16 5.86 9.64 -8.09
C THR A 16 4.74 10.50 -8.66
N GLU A 17 4.85 11.82 -8.55
CA GLU A 17 3.84 12.79 -9.00
C GLU A 17 3.33 12.51 -10.43
N ASN A 18 4.24 12.24 -11.36
CA ASN A 18 3.91 11.97 -12.76
C ASN A 18 3.22 10.61 -13.01
N SER A 19 3.31 9.70 -12.03
CA SER A 19 2.73 8.35 -12.09
C SER A 19 1.54 8.16 -11.14
N ARG A 20 1.19 9.19 -10.35
CA ARG A 20 0.22 9.08 -9.26
C ARG A 20 -1.20 8.89 -9.82
N PRO A 21 -1.84 7.74 -9.58
CA PRO A 21 -3.22 7.55 -9.97
C PRO A 21 -4.17 8.30 -9.02
N THR A 22 -5.42 8.48 -9.44
CA THR A 22 -6.42 9.09 -8.54
C THR A 22 -6.78 8.13 -7.39
N PRO A 23 -7.21 8.63 -6.22
CA PRO A 23 -7.69 7.77 -5.13
C PRO A 23 -8.82 6.83 -5.55
N ARG A 24 -9.68 7.26 -6.47
CA ARG A 24 -10.77 6.44 -7.03
C ARG A 24 -10.23 5.24 -7.81
N THR A 25 -9.12 5.41 -8.54
CA THR A 25 -8.45 4.31 -9.23
C THR A 25 -7.98 3.26 -8.24
N VAL A 26 -7.41 3.67 -7.10
CA VAL A 26 -6.99 2.75 -6.04
C VAL A 26 -8.18 2.01 -5.43
N VAL A 27 -9.30 2.70 -5.18
CA VAL A 27 -10.54 2.03 -4.74
C VAL A 27 -10.98 0.96 -5.74
N ASN A 28 -10.96 1.27 -7.04
CA ASN A 28 -11.32 0.30 -8.08
C ASN A 28 -10.37 -0.91 -8.09
N TRP A 29 -9.06 -0.70 -7.87
CA TRP A 29 -8.09 -1.79 -7.77
C TRP A 29 -8.31 -2.67 -6.53
N ILE A 30 -8.74 -2.07 -5.42
CA ILE A 30 -9.13 -2.84 -4.22
C ILE A 30 -10.36 -3.68 -4.53
N GLN A 31 -11.36 -3.08 -5.17
CA GLN A 31 -12.61 -3.78 -5.53
C GLN A 31 -12.41 -4.88 -6.57
N SER A 32 -11.50 -4.70 -7.52
CA SER A 32 -11.16 -5.72 -8.51
C SER A 32 -10.22 -6.81 -7.97
N GLY A 33 -9.68 -6.63 -6.77
CA GLY A 33 -8.71 -7.55 -6.16
C GLY A 33 -7.28 -7.41 -6.68
N ALA A 34 -7.01 -6.40 -7.53
CA ALA A 34 -5.65 -6.12 -8.00
C ALA A 34 -4.73 -5.62 -6.87
N VAL A 35 -5.30 -4.90 -5.90
CA VAL A 35 -4.61 -4.42 -4.70
C VAL A 35 -5.35 -4.94 -3.47
N PRO A 36 -4.70 -5.67 -2.55
CA PRO A 36 -5.31 -6.08 -1.30
C PRO A 36 -5.70 -4.87 -0.44
N GLY A 37 -6.98 -4.78 -0.07
CA GLY A 37 -7.48 -3.69 0.77
C GLY A 37 -8.83 -3.99 1.38
N THR A 38 -9.36 -3.04 2.15
CA THR A 38 -10.66 -3.18 2.81
C THR A 38 -11.32 -1.83 3.07
N LYS A 39 -12.64 -1.84 3.26
CA LYS A 39 -13.43 -0.68 3.67
C LYS A 39 -13.78 -0.78 5.15
N VAL A 40 -13.42 0.23 5.94
CA VAL A 40 -13.72 0.32 7.38
C VAL A 40 -14.43 1.64 7.64
N GLY A 41 -15.66 1.59 8.15
CA GLY A 41 -16.40 2.80 8.55
C GLY A 41 -16.63 3.82 7.42
N GLY A 42 -16.69 3.38 6.15
CA GLY A 42 -16.81 4.28 5.00
C GLY A 42 -15.49 4.58 4.29
N THR A 43 -14.36 4.39 4.96
CA THR A 43 -13.02 4.73 4.45
C THR A 43 -12.31 3.49 3.90
N TRP A 44 -11.61 3.64 2.78
CA TRP A 44 -10.85 2.57 2.15
C TRP A 44 -9.39 2.59 2.60
N PHE A 45 -8.83 1.39 2.81
CA PHE A 45 -7.47 1.17 3.24
C PHE A 45 -6.80 0.10 2.39
N VAL A 46 -5.50 0.26 2.13
CA VAL A 46 -4.65 -0.74 1.49
C VAL A 46 -3.94 -1.55 2.57
N TYR A 47 -3.86 -2.87 2.39
CA TYR A 47 -3.05 -3.72 3.25
C TYR A 47 -1.59 -3.59 2.86
N VAL A 48 -0.75 -3.27 3.84
CA VAL A 48 0.70 -3.21 3.64
C VAL A 48 1.21 -4.62 3.40
N GLN A 49 1.93 -4.80 2.29
CA GLN A 49 2.58 -6.06 1.96
C GLN A 49 4.08 -5.93 2.21
N GLU A 50 4.63 -6.79 3.05
CA GLU A 50 6.09 -6.95 3.11
C GLU A 50 6.54 -7.91 2.01
N THR A 51 7.32 -7.38 1.08
CA THR A 51 7.97 -8.20 0.06
C THR A 51 9.15 -8.98 0.66
N ALA A 52 9.60 -10.03 -0.04
CA ALA A 52 10.81 -10.74 0.34
C ALA A 52 12.05 -9.82 0.29
N SER A 53 12.05 -8.85 -0.62
CA SER A 53 13.08 -7.82 -0.75
C SER A 53 13.12 -6.91 0.48
N ASP A 54 11.95 -6.49 1.00
CA ASP A 54 11.88 -5.67 2.22
C ASP A 54 12.48 -6.39 3.42
N ARG A 55 12.22 -7.70 3.53
CA ARG A 55 12.81 -8.53 4.58
C ARG A 55 14.33 -8.60 4.47
N LEU A 56 14.87 -8.69 3.25
CA LEU A 56 16.31 -8.71 3.03
C LEU A 56 16.96 -7.37 3.36
N VAL A 57 16.39 -6.27 2.87
CA VAL A 57 16.88 -4.90 3.15
C VAL A 57 16.86 -4.63 4.66
N ASN A 58 15.76 -4.94 5.33
CA ASN A 58 15.64 -4.76 6.79
C ASN A 58 16.65 -5.60 7.57
N ARG A 59 17.02 -6.79 7.07
CA ARG A 59 18.06 -7.62 7.69
C ARG A 59 19.44 -6.99 7.56
N VAL A 60 19.78 -6.46 6.39
CA VAL A 60 21.08 -5.82 6.13
C VAL A 60 21.21 -4.55 6.96
N LEU A 61 20.18 -3.69 6.97
CA LEU A 61 20.21 -2.42 7.71
C LEU A 61 20.31 -2.59 9.24
N LYS A 62 19.82 -3.71 9.80
CA LYS A 62 19.91 -4.02 11.25
C LYS A 62 21.22 -4.69 11.66
N ALA A 63 22.04 -5.12 10.70
CA ALA A 63 23.30 -5.80 10.94
C ALA A 63 24.52 -4.86 10.95
N VAL A 64 24.28 -3.56 10.79
CA VAL A 64 25.29 -2.48 10.81
C VAL A 64 25.24 -1.73 12.13
#